data_AF-A0A9X8H588-F1
#
_entry.id   AF-A0A9X8H588-F1
#
_cell.length_a   1.000
_cell.length_b   1.000
_cell.length_c   1.000
_cell.angle_alpha   90.00
_cell.angle_beta   90.00
_cell.angle_gamma   90.00
#
_symmetry.space_group_name_H-M   'P 1'
#
loop_
_entity.id
_entity.type
_entity.pdbx_description
1 polymer ?
#
loop_
_entity_poly.entity_id
_entity_poly.type
_entity_poly.pdbx_seq_one_letter_code
_entity_poly.pdbx_strand_id
1 'polypeptide(L)'
;TRSATTEVLSSLPPSKDEIDTVVATLSTRGNWSTKELLSDRTFMDGFTMNRNSIRQSLSMAAKWRNVGYNPFHPDADGFTALHRAASKGDDALVKALLSTYEGDVLDFASTATSKQGQTALHLACKGGHHTTANVLLTAGKSLLSCVDRHGNTPLHFAATSSAPQALALLEWLISYVPLDYLSKPNNHGLSPVAAHVAVTTNDSASVLRLFLERDIDPNTVVRGENTLLHVCVDRKLFNMAGCLVEFGAALNLPDTRGILVTDLLPDRDLAAVVKYASQPQEWVSLIRKKCMSCTSKFHLFRRRHHCRLCGRVLCGACTKYKRSLNDAVAAKVRVCHVCVTVTRSQKAKSGSMTDVTTESDDVSIAMMV
;
A
#
# COMPACT_ATOMS: atom_id res chain seq x y z
N THR A 1 20.66 6.44 44.45
CA THR A 1 20.33 5.32 43.54
C THR A 1 20.02 5.89 42.16
N ARG A 2 20.66 5.30 41.14
CA ARG A 2 20.92 5.75 39.75
C ARG A 2 19.87 6.60 39.01
N SER A 3 20.38 7.67 38.39
CA SER A 3 19.84 8.37 37.21
C SER A 3 20.16 7.57 35.94
N ALA A 4 19.22 7.51 34.98
CA ALA A 4 19.40 6.89 33.67
C ALA A 4 19.10 7.94 32.58
N THR A 5 20.16 8.48 31.97
CA THR A 5 20.14 9.19 30.70
C THR A 5 20.24 8.17 29.56
N THR A 6 19.29 8.17 28.64
CA THR A 6 19.33 7.38 27.40
C THR A 6 19.86 8.27 26.29
N GLU A 7 21.12 8.05 25.89
CA GLU A 7 21.69 8.63 24.67
C GLU A 7 21.28 7.77 23.46
N VAL A 8 20.60 8.40 22.51
CA VAL A 8 20.35 7.87 21.17
C VAL A 8 21.59 8.16 20.33
N LEU A 9 22.40 7.14 20.05
CA LEU A 9 23.48 7.25 19.06
C LEU A 9 22.94 6.91 17.67
N SER A 10 22.73 7.96 16.87
CA SER A 10 22.49 7.87 15.42
C SER A 10 23.77 7.44 14.71
N SER A 11 23.84 6.20 14.22
CA SER A 11 24.92 5.77 13.33
C SER A 11 24.63 6.25 11.90
N LEU A 12 25.41 7.23 11.44
CA LEU A 12 25.45 7.67 10.05
C LEU A 12 25.91 6.52 9.12
N PRO A 13 25.49 6.49 7.85
CA PRO A 13 25.94 5.47 6.90
C PRO A 13 27.44 5.61 6.58
N PRO A 14 28.13 4.49 6.28
CA PRO A 14 29.56 4.50 5.96
C PRO A 14 29.84 5.31 4.69
N SER A 15 31.00 5.94 4.67
CA SER A 15 31.45 6.80 3.57
C SER A 15 31.74 5.97 2.31
N LYS A 16 31.71 6.64 1.14
CA LYS A 16 31.98 6.00 -0.16
C LYS A 16 33.37 5.34 -0.21
N ASP A 17 34.36 5.93 0.45
CA ASP A 17 35.71 5.39 0.54
C ASP A 17 35.78 4.10 1.39
N GLU A 18 34.96 3.98 2.43
CA GLU A 18 34.86 2.74 3.22
C GLU A 18 34.22 1.60 2.41
N ILE A 19 33.23 1.91 1.58
CA ILE A 19 32.60 0.94 0.69
C ILE A 19 33.59 0.49 -0.40
N ASP A 20 34.31 1.42 -1.01
CA ASP A 20 35.28 1.12 -2.07
C ASP A 20 36.49 0.33 -1.53
N THR A 21 36.90 0.58 -0.28
CA THR A 21 37.97 -0.20 0.39
C THR A 21 37.51 -1.62 0.71
N VAL A 22 36.25 -1.81 1.15
CA VAL A 22 35.68 -3.13 1.38
C VAL A 22 35.56 -3.93 0.07
N VAL A 23 35.14 -3.28 -1.03
CA VAL A 23 35.05 -3.91 -2.35
C VAL A 23 36.44 -4.30 -2.90
N ALA A 24 37.46 -3.45 -2.70
CA ALA A 24 38.84 -3.76 -3.08
C ALA A 24 39.41 -4.95 -2.28
N THR A 25 39.10 -5.02 -0.98
CA THR A 25 39.54 -6.11 -0.09
C THR A 25 38.80 -7.43 -0.38
N LEU A 26 37.57 -7.37 -0.92
CA LEU A 26 36.82 -8.55 -1.36
C LEU A 26 37.34 -9.10 -2.70
N SER A 27 37.85 -8.22 -3.57
CA SER A 27 38.33 -8.58 -4.92
C SER A 27 39.65 -9.35 -4.92
N THR A 28 40.48 -9.23 -3.88
CA THR A 28 41.77 -9.94 -3.74
C THR A 28 41.66 -11.33 -3.08
N ARG A 29 40.45 -11.72 -2.64
CA ARG A 29 40.18 -12.96 -1.86
C ARG A 29 40.23 -14.27 -2.65
N GLY A 30 40.44 -14.24 -3.96
CA GLY A 30 40.37 -15.42 -4.82
C GLY A 30 41.37 -16.55 -4.50
N ASN A 31 42.35 -16.34 -3.63
CA ASN A 31 43.49 -17.27 -3.45
C ASN A 31 43.81 -17.68 -2.00
N TRP A 32 42.96 -17.40 -1.02
CA TRP A 32 43.27 -17.75 0.38
C TRP A 32 42.66 -19.08 0.81
N SER A 33 43.46 -19.91 1.47
CA SER A 33 42.98 -21.13 2.10
C SER A 33 42.32 -20.82 3.46
N THR A 34 41.32 -21.61 3.86
CA THR A 34 40.57 -21.45 5.13
C THR A 34 41.44 -21.39 6.39
N LYS A 35 42.69 -21.86 6.34
CA LYS A 35 43.65 -21.77 7.44
C LYS A 35 44.25 -20.37 7.61
N GLU A 36 44.44 -19.63 6.52
CA GLU A 36 45.08 -18.31 6.51
C GLU A 36 44.12 -17.22 7.04
N LEU A 37 42.83 -17.36 6.73
CA LEU A 37 41.74 -16.49 7.21
C LEU A 37 41.52 -16.56 8.73
N LEU A 38 41.84 -17.68 9.37
CA LEU A 38 41.67 -17.90 10.81
C LEU A 38 42.88 -17.42 11.63
N SER A 39 44.03 -17.21 11.00
CA SER A 39 45.28 -16.80 11.66
C SER A 39 45.49 -15.28 11.72
N ASP A 40 44.80 -14.52 10.89
CA ASP A 40 44.98 -13.07 10.83
C ASP A 40 44.19 -12.36 11.94
N ARG A 41 44.91 -11.96 12.99
CA ARG A 41 44.36 -11.27 14.16
C ARG A 41 43.91 -9.84 13.85
N THR A 42 44.33 -9.24 12.74
CA THR A 42 43.99 -7.85 12.38
C THR A 42 42.63 -7.71 11.70
N PHE A 43 42.08 -8.82 11.17
CA PHE A 43 40.79 -8.86 10.49
C PHE A 43 39.57 -8.79 11.44
N MET A 44 39.75 -9.15 12.72
CA MET A 44 38.65 -9.34 13.68
C MET A 44 38.22 -8.08 14.43
N ASP A 45 38.94 -6.96 14.31
CA ASP A 45 38.68 -5.76 15.11
C ASP A 45 37.62 -4.80 14.51
N GLY A 46 37.21 -4.99 13.24
CA GLY A 46 36.20 -4.15 12.57
C GLY A 46 34.77 -4.71 12.54
N PHE A 47 34.60 -6.02 12.76
CA PHE A 47 33.30 -6.69 12.77
C PHE A 47 33.21 -7.60 13.99
N THR A 48 32.67 -7.08 15.09
CA THR A 48 32.37 -7.90 16.27
C THR A 48 31.15 -8.80 16.02
N MET A 49 31.27 -9.76 15.09
CA MET A 49 30.34 -10.90 15.05
C MET A 49 30.53 -11.71 16.34
N ASN A 50 29.47 -11.79 17.15
CA ASN A 50 29.47 -12.51 18.42
C ASN A 50 29.96 -13.96 18.22
N ARG A 51 30.98 -14.36 19.00
CA ARG A 51 31.61 -15.69 18.98
C ARG A 51 30.62 -16.85 19.19
N ASN A 52 29.49 -16.59 19.85
CA ASN A 52 28.39 -17.54 20.01
C ASN A 52 27.59 -17.73 18.71
N SER A 53 27.41 -16.66 17.91
CA SER A 53 26.76 -16.71 16.60
C SER A 53 27.57 -17.55 15.60
N ILE A 54 28.90 -17.37 15.57
CA ILE A 54 29.80 -18.16 14.73
C ILE A 54 29.75 -19.65 15.11
N ARG A 55 29.79 -19.98 16.41
CA ARG A 55 29.64 -21.37 16.88
C ARG A 55 28.30 -21.98 16.48
N GLN A 56 27.23 -21.20 16.53
CA GLN A 56 25.89 -21.66 16.17
C GLN A 56 25.77 -21.91 14.66
N SER A 57 26.31 -21.01 13.83
CA SER A 57 26.40 -21.19 12.37
C SER A 57 27.24 -22.40 11.97
N LEU A 58 28.38 -22.62 12.64
CA LEU A 58 29.24 -23.79 12.41
C LEU A 58 28.59 -25.10 12.88
N SER A 59 27.89 -25.09 14.01
CA SER A 59 27.12 -26.24 14.52
C SER A 59 25.98 -26.62 13.56
N MET A 60 25.31 -25.63 12.99
CA MET A 60 24.24 -25.82 12.02
C MET A 60 24.76 -26.31 10.67
N ALA A 61 25.87 -25.77 10.17
CA ALA A 61 26.55 -26.27 8.99
C ALA A 61 27.03 -27.72 9.15
N ALA A 62 27.52 -28.10 10.35
CA ALA A 62 27.88 -29.47 10.68
C ALA A 62 26.66 -30.41 10.69
N LYS A 63 25.51 -29.95 11.23
CA LYS A 63 24.25 -30.71 11.18
C LYS A 63 23.76 -30.92 9.74
N TRP A 64 23.82 -29.90 8.90
CA TRP A 64 23.44 -30.00 7.49
C TRP A 64 24.30 -31.02 6.74
N ARG A 65 25.62 -30.97 6.95
CA ARG A 65 26.56 -31.92 6.36
C ARG A 65 26.30 -33.37 6.78
N ASN A 66 25.99 -33.61 8.05
CA ASN A 66 25.69 -34.96 8.57
C ASN A 66 24.41 -35.56 7.98
N VAL A 67 23.48 -34.73 7.48
CA VAL A 67 22.23 -35.18 6.85
C VAL A 67 22.34 -35.16 5.31
N GLY A 68 23.50 -34.81 4.76
CA GLY A 68 23.71 -34.68 3.31
C GLY A 68 22.96 -33.49 2.69
N TYR A 69 22.49 -32.54 3.51
CA TYR A 69 21.80 -31.34 3.06
C TYR A 69 22.81 -30.25 2.70
N ASN A 70 22.73 -29.73 1.48
CA ASN A 70 23.46 -28.53 1.09
C ASN A 70 22.55 -27.30 1.25
N PRO A 71 22.85 -26.36 2.17
CA PRO A 71 21.98 -25.22 2.46
C PRO A 71 21.85 -24.21 1.31
N PHE A 72 22.79 -24.24 0.37
CA PHE A 72 22.84 -23.33 -0.76
C PHE A 72 22.11 -23.89 -1.99
N HIS A 73 21.86 -25.20 -2.03
CA HIS A 73 21.08 -25.81 -3.10
C HIS A 73 19.59 -25.88 -2.76
N PRO A 74 18.72 -25.72 -3.78
CA PRO A 74 17.30 -25.93 -3.62
C PRO A 74 16.99 -27.40 -3.35
N ASP A 75 15.99 -27.65 -2.51
CA ASP A 75 15.38 -28.98 -2.36
C ASP A 75 14.47 -29.34 -3.55
N ALA A 76 13.78 -30.49 -3.46
CA ALA A 76 12.88 -30.98 -4.51
C ALA A 76 11.71 -30.02 -4.84
N ASP A 77 11.33 -29.14 -3.91
CA ASP A 77 10.32 -28.11 -4.11
C ASP A 77 10.94 -26.76 -4.55
N GLY A 78 12.26 -26.71 -4.73
CA GLY A 78 12.99 -25.51 -5.11
C GLY A 78 13.33 -24.59 -3.94
N PHE A 79 13.15 -25.03 -2.68
CA PHE A 79 13.45 -24.19 -1.52
C PHE A 79 14.90 -24.36 -1.08
N THR A 80 15.63 -23.25 -1.02
CA THR A 80 16.94 -23.19 -0.35
C THR A 80 16.78 -22.94 1.15
N ALA A 81 17.85 -23.09 1.93
CA ALA A 81 17.83 -22.74 3.35
C ALA A 81 17.47 -21.26 3.56
N LEU A 82 17.89 -20.39 2.63
CA LEU A 82 17.59 -18.96 2.64
C LEU A 82 16.08 -18.69 2.55
N HIS A 83 15.35 -19.40 1.69
CA HIS A 83 13.89 -19.28 1.60
C HIS A 83 13.20 -19.65 2.92
N ARG A 84 13.64 -20.74 3.55
CA ARG A 84 13.06 -21.24 4.79
C ARG A 84 13.34 -20.29 5.95
N ALA A 85 14.58 -19.81 6.07
CA ALA A 85 14.97 -18.80 7.04
C ALA A 85 14.17 -17.51 6.84
N ALA A 86 14.04 -17.05 5.60
CA ALA A 86 13.30 -15.83 5.27
C ALA A 86 11.80 -15.95 5.59
N SER A 87 11.18 -17.09 5.29
CA SER A 87 9.78 -17.34 5.64
C SER A 87 9.53 -17.37 7.15
N LYS A 88 10.53 -17.73 7.95
CA LYS A 88 10.46 -17.78 9.42
C LYS A 88 10.87 -16.48 10.10
N GLY A 89 11.48 -15.54 9.37
CA GLY A 89 12.00 -14.31 9.94
C GLY A 89 13.30 -14.48 10.71
N ASP A 90 14.05 -15.56 10.44
CA ASP A 90 15.33 -15.82 11.11
C ASP A 90 16.45 -15.01 10.45
N ASP A 91 16.55 -13.73 10.84
CA ASP A 91 17.53 -12.81 10.27
C ASP A 91 18.97 -13.21 10.58
N ALA A 92 19.22 -13.89 11.71
CA ALA A 92 20.54 -14.39 12.07
C ALA A 92 20.99 -15.50 11.10
N LEU A 93 20.09 -16.43 10.77
CA LEU A 93 20.36 -17.49 9.80
C LEU A 93 20.50 -16.93 8.38
N VAL A 94 19.67 -15.97 7.99
CA VAL A 94 19.81 -15.28 6.69
C VAL A 94 21.17 -14.60 6.60
N LYS A 95 21.59 -13.83 7.62
CA LYS A 95 22.91 -13.20 7.67
C LYS A 95 24.03 -14.22 7.52
N ALA A 96 23.97 -15.32 8.27
CA ALA A 96 24.97 -16.37 8.24
C ALA A 96 25.06 -17.06 6.87
N LEU A 97 23.93 -17.33 6.22
CA LEU A 97 23.88 -17.94 4.89
C LEU A 97 24.49 -17.01 3.83
N LEU A 98 24.14 -15.73 3.84
CA LEU A 98 24.68 -14.77 2.88
C LEU A 98 26.18 -14.52 3.10
N SER A 99 26.65 -14.50 4.36
CA SER A 99 28.06 -14.26 4.67
C SER A 99 28.98 -15.46 4.44
N THR A 100 28.42 -16.67 4.41
CA THR A 100 29.18 -17.92 4.21
C THR A 100 29.08 -18.48 2.79
N TYR A 101 28.27 -17.86 1.94
CA TYR A 101 28.18 -18.24 0.54
C TYR A 101 29.43 -17.76 -0.22
N GLU A 102 30.14 -18.69 -0.84
CA GLU A 102 31.41 -18.41 -1.55
C GLU A 102 31.19 -17.92 -2.99
N GLY A 103 29.95 -17.98 -3.51
CA GLY A 103 29.58 -17.51 -4.85
C GLY A 103 28.99 -16.10 -4.88
N ASP A 104 28.31 -15.77 -5.98
CA ASP A 104 27.59 -14.49 -6.11
C ASP A 104 26.37 -14.45 -5.18
N VAL A 105 26.46 -13.63 -4.13
CA VAL A 105 25.41 -13.48 -3.11
C VAL A 105 24.09 -13.01 -3.72
N LEU A 106 24.11 -12.20 -4.78
CA LEU A 106 22.89 -11.74 -5.45
C LEU A 106 22.22 -12.87 -6.23
N ASP A 107 22.99 -13.72 -6.90
CA ASP A 107 22.46 -14.91 -7.59
C ASP A 107 21.78 -15.87 -6.59
N PHE A 108 22.43 -16.11 -5.45
CA PHE A 108 21.85 -16.93 -4.39
C PHE A 108 20.59 -16.31 -3.77
N ALA A 109 20.59 -15.00 -3.50
CA ALA A 109 19.44 -14.29 -2.93
C ALA A 109 18.26 -14.16 -3.91
N SER A 110 18.55 -14.13 -5.21
CA SER A 110 17.55 -14.05 -6.29
C SER A 110 17.04 -15.41 -6.75
N THR A 111 17.62 -16.51 -6.24
CA THR A 111 17.15 -17.88 -6.51
C THR A 111 15.66 -17.99 -6.22
N ALA A 112 14.92 -18.52 -7.19
CA ALA A 112 13.46 -18.61 -7.13
C ALA A 112 13.00 -20.04 -6.82
N THR A 113 11.95 -20.17 -6.02
CA THR A 113 11.31 -21.47 -5.75
C THR A 113 10.74 -22.09 -7.03
N SER A 114 10.80 -23.42 -7.12
CA SER A 114 10.40 -24.12 -8.34
C SER A 114 8.90 -23.96 -8.61
N LYS A 115 8.04 -24.07 -7.60
CA LYS A 115 6.58 -24.10 -7.77
C LYS A 115 5.97 -22.73 -8.04
N GLN A 116 6.45 -21.70 -7.34
CA GLN A 116 5.83 -20.37 -7.33
C GLN A 116 6.71 -19.27 -7.92
N GLY A 117 8.01 -19.53 -8.15
CA GLY A 117 8.95 -18.50 -8.60
C GLY A 117 9.24 -17.44 -7.54
N GLN A 118 8.90 -17.70 -6.28
CA GLN A 118 9.12 -16.76 -5.17
C GLN A 118 10.58 -16.82 -4.73
N THR A 119 11.21 -15.65 -4.57
CA THR A 119 12.53 -15.52 -3.92
C THR A 119 12.41 -15.46 -2.39
N ALA A 120 13.54 -15.52 -1.68
CA ALA A 120 13.56 -15.36 -0.23
C ALA A 120 12.92 -14.03 0.24
N LEU A 121 13.11 -12.94 -0.52
CA LEU A 121 12.54 -11.63 -0.18
C LEU A 121 11.01 -11.61 -0.27
N HIS A 122 10.40 -12.33 -1.23
CA HIS A 122 8.94 -12.49 -1.29
C HIS A 122 8.41 -13.14 -0.02
N LEU A 123 9.09 -14.17 0.48
CA LEU A 123 8.67 -14.89 1.69
C LEU A 123 8.84 -14.05 2.95
N ALA A 124 9.91 -13.26 3.05
CA ALA A 124 10.09 -12.30 4.14
C ALA A 124 8.99 -11.24 4.15
N CYS A 125 8.65 -10.68 2.98
CA CYS A 125 7.58 -9.68 2.83
C CYS A 125 6.21 -10.27 3.16
N LYS A 126 5.93 -11.50 2.70
CA LYS A 126 4.70 -12.24 3.03
C LYS A 126 4.54 -12.41 4.55
N GLY A 127 5.64 -12.70 5.24
CA GLY A 127 5.67 -12.87 6.71
C GLY A 127 5.73 -11.57 7.51
N GLY A 128 5.87 -10.40 6.86
CA GLY A 128 6.06 -9.12 7.56
C GLY A 128 7.43 -8.97 8.26
N HIS A 129 8.42 -9.78 7.87
CA HIS A 129 9.70 -9.86 8.56
C HIS A 129 10.66 -8.73 8.16
N HIS A 130 10.47 -7.55 8.75
CA HIS A 130 11.24 -6.34 8.41
C HIS A 130 12.75 -6.57 8.49
N THR A 131 13.26 -7.05 9.62
CA THR A 131 14.70 -7.22 9.85
C THR A 131 15.31 -8.17 8.82
N THR A 132 14.63 -9.28 8.54
CA THR A 132 15.01 -10.25 7.52
C THR A 132 15.01 -9.66 6.12
N ALA A 133 13.98 -8.88 5.75
CA ALA A 133 13.92 -8.20 4.46
C ALA A 133 15.07 -7.20 4.28
N ASN A 134 15.41 -6.45 5.34
CA ASN A 134 16.54 -5.53 5.36
C ASN A 134 17.87 -6.26 5.12
N VAL A 135 18.09 -7.39 5.79
CA VAL A 135 19.28 -8.23 5.57
C VAL A 135 19.34 -8.75 4.13
N LEU A 136 18.24 -9.24 3.58
CA LEU A 136 18.24 -9.73 2.20
C LEU A 136 18.61 -8.63 1.20
N LEU A 137 18.17 -7.39 1.46
CA LEU A 137 18.45 -6.25 0.58
C LEU A 137 19.89 -5.75 0.65
N THR A 138 20.70 -6.20 1.62
CA THR A 138 22.16 -5.97 1.59
C THR A 138 22.84 -6.76 0.48
N ALA A 139 22.21 -7.83 -0.03
CA ALA A 139 22.70 -8.55 -1.21
C ALA A 139 22.45 -7.77 -2.52
N GLY A 140 21.47 -6.87 -2.55
CA GLY A 140 21.21 -6.00 -3.68
C GLY A 140 19.76 -5.52 -3.77
N LYS A 141 19.57 -4.25 -4.15
CA LYS A 141 18.24 -3.64 -4.34
C LYS A 141 17.46 -4.20 -5.53
N SER A 142 18.14 -4.84 -6.49
CA SER A 142 17.51 -5.52 -7.62
C SER A 142 16.55 -6.63 -7.19
N LEU A 143 16.68 -7.16 -5.96
CA LEU A 143 15.71 -8.12 -5.41
C LEU A 143 14.28 -7.56 -5.31
N LEU A 144 14.11 -6.23 -5.26
CA LEU A 144 12.80 -5.57 -5.25
C LEU A 144 12.06 -5.69 -6.59
N SER A 145 12.79 -5.93 -7.68
CA SER A 145 12.23 -6.05 -9.03
C SER A 145 11.98 -7.49 -9.46
N CYS A 146 12.46 -8.48 -8.68
CA CYS A 146 12.14 -9.88 -8.90
C CYS A 146 10.62 -10.08 -8.86
N VAL A 147 10.13 -10.96 -9.73
CA VAL A 147 8.71 -11.32 -9.80
C VAL A 147 8.52 -12.82 -9.65
N ASP A 148 7.43 -13.20 -9.00
CA ASP A 148 6.98 -14.59 -8.94
C ASP A 148 6.32 -15.03 -10.27
N ARG A 149 5.85 -16.28 -10.35
CA ARG A 149 5.16 -16.81 -11.54
C ARG A 149 3.88 -16.06 -11.94
N HIS A 150 3.30 -15.32 -11.00
CA HIS A 150 2.11 -14.49 -11.22
C HIS A 150 2.46 -13.03 -11.49
N GLY A 151 3.75 -12.69 -11.61
CA GLY A 151 4.20 -11.31 -11.79
C GLY A 151 4.17 -10.48 -10.51
N ASN A 152 3.94 -11.09 -9.34
CA ASN A 152 3.95 -10.37 -8.07
C ASN A 152 5.38 -10.04 -7.67
N THR A 153 5.63 -8.79 -7.33
CA THR A 153 6.88 -8.32 -6.70
C THR A 153 6.83 -8.51 -5.17
N PRO A 154 7.95 -8.38 -4.44
CA PRO A 154 7.93 -8.39 -2.97
C PRO A 154 6.98 -7.34 -2.38
N LEU A 155 6.79 -6.20 -3.06
CA LEU A 155 5.85 -5.16 -2.66
C LEU A 155 4.38 -5.64 -2.68
N HIS A 156 3.99 -6.48 -3.64
CA HIS A 156 2.67 -7.09 -3.66
C HIS A 156 2.43 -7.97 -2.43
N PHE A 157 3.44 -8.74 -2.01
CA PHE A 157 3.36 -9.57 -0.81
C PHE A 157 3.31 -8.72 0.47
N ALA A 158 4.10 -7.65 0.55
CA ALA A 158 4.05 -6.72 1.67
C ALA A 158 2.67 -6.05 1.80
N ALA A 159 2.10 -5.59 0.69
CA ALA A 159 0.80 -4.91 0.66
C ALA A 159 -0.37 -5.85 1.02
N THR A 160 -0.26 -7.15 0.71
CA THR A 160 -1.30 -8.15 0.96
C THR A 160 -1.08 -8.97 2.24
N SER A 161 0.03 -8.72 2.96
CA SER A 161 0.34 -9.45 4.19
C SER A 161 -0.56 -9.00 5.33
N SER A 162 -1.05 -9.98 6.10
CA SER A 162 -1.80 -9.77 7.34
C SER A 162 -0.90 -9.85 8.59
N ALA A 163 0.43 -9.92 8.42
CA ALA A 163 1.35 -10.02 9.55
C ALA A 163 1.37 -8.69 10.34
N PRO A 164 1.52 -8.72 11.68
CA PRO A 164 1.46 -7.51 12.50
C PRO A 164 2.48 -6.44 12.10
N GLN A 165 3.67 -6.86 11.67
CA GLN A 165 4.77 -5.99 11.25
C GLN A 165 4.75 -5.67 9.74
N ALA A 166 3.75 -6.17 8.99
CA ALA A 166 3.66 -5.94 7.55
C ALA A 166 3.54 -4.46 7.20
N LEU A 167 2.82 -3.66 7.99
CA LEU A 167 2.65 -2.23 7.73
C LEU A 167 3.99 -1.47 7.85
N ALA A 168 4.77 -1.75 8.90
CA ALA A 168 6.08 -1.14 9.09
C ALA A 168 7.09 -1.59 8.01
N LEU A 169 7.02 -2.86 7.59
CA LEU A 169 7.81 -3.36 6.46
C LEU A 169 7.40 -2.66 5.16
N LEU A 170 6.11 -2.49 4.91
CA LEU A 170 5.59 -1.83 3.71
C LEU A 170 6.00 -0.37 3.65
N GLU A 171 5.81 0.38 4.74
CA GLU A 171 6.22 1.78 4.84
C GLU A 171 7.71 1.94 4.56
N TRP A 172 8.53 1.06 5.16
CA TRP A 172 9.96 0.99 4.90
C TRP A 172 10.23 0.72 3.41
N LEU A 173 9.66 -0.32 2.80
CA LEU A 173 9.87 -0.64 1.38
C LEU A 173 9.50 0.51 0.44
N ILE A 174 8.34 1.15 0.65
CA ILE A 174 7.87 2.26 -0.20
C ILE A 174 8.86 3.44 -0.14
N SER A 175 9.61 3.63 0.96
CA SER A 175 10.63 4.68 1.04
C SER A 175 11.87 4.44 0.15
N TYR A 176 12.12 3.20 -0.30
CA TYR A 176 13.28 2.84 -1.13
C TYR A 176 12.93 2.53 -2.59
N VAL A 177 11.65 2.29 -2.88
CA VAL A 177 11.17 1.81 -4.17
C VAL A 177 10.78 3.02 -5.06
N PRO A 178 11.16 3.05 -6.35
CA PRO A 178 10.72 4.10 -7.26
C PRO A 178 9.18 4.12 -7.41
N LEU A 179 8.58 5.30 -7.63
CA LEU A 179 7.12 5.45 -7.74
C LEU A 179 6.48 4.49 -8.76
N ASP A 180 7.15 4.25 -9.90
CA ASP A 180 6.65 3.35 -10.96
C ASP A 180 6.39 1.93 -10.49
N TYR A 181 7.09 1.46 -9.45
CA TYR A 181 6.91 0.13 -8.88
C TYR A 181 5.67 0.03 -7.98
N LEU A 182 5.21 1.16 -7.42
CA LEU A 182 4.01 1.22 -6.60
C LEU A 182 2.74 1.01 -7.44
N SER A 183 2.80 1.37 -8.73
CA SER A 183 1.71 1.21 -9.69
C SER A 183 1.87 0.01 -10.63
N LYS A 184 3.05 -0.64 -10.65
CA LYS A 184 3.36 -1.76 -11.54
C LYS A 184 2.42 -2.95 -11.33
N PRO A 185 1.61 -3.34 -12.33
CA PRO A 185 0.70 -4.46 -12.19
C PRO A 185 1.39 -5.81 -12.32
N ASN A 186 0.86 -6.82 -11.63
CA ASN A 186 1.18 -8.22 -11.84
C ASN A 186 0.49 -8.78 -13.10
N ASN A 187 0.63 -10.10 -13.37
CA ASN A 187 0.05 -10.74 -14.56
C ASN A 187 -1.50 -10.79 -14.54
N HIS A 188 -2.12 -10.44 -13.42
CA HIS A 188 -3.58 -10.30 -13.26
C HIS A 188 -4.05 -8.85 -13.42
N GLY A 189 -3.18 -7.91 -13.79
CA GLY A 189 -3.51 -6.49 -13.91
C GLY A 189 -3.72 -5.80 -12.56
N LEU A 190 -3.17 -6.34 -11.47
CA LEU A 190 -3.30 -5.77 -10.14
C LEU A 190 -1.99 -5.09 -9.76
N SER A 191 -2.01 -3.77 -9.54
CA SER A 191 -0.94 -3.08 -8.81
C SER A 191 -0.89 -3.55 -7.34
N PRO A 192 0.18 -3.29 -6.57
CA PRO A 192 0.26 -3.62 -5.15
C PRO A 192 -0.94 -3.13 -4.33
N VAL A 193 -1.39 -1.89 -4.56
CA VAL A 193 -2.57 -1.32 -3.88
C VAL A 193 -3.87 -2.00 -4.34
N ALA A 194 -4.03 -2.30 -5.63
CA ALA A 194 -5.19 -3.01 -6.15
C ALA A 194 -5.26 -4.45 -5.63
N ALA A 195 -4.10 -5.13 -5.50
CA ALA A 195 -4.00 -6.44 -4.90
C ALA A 195 -4.42 -6.41 -3.42
N HIS A 196 -3.95 -5.42 -2.65
CA HIS A 196 -4.38 -5.21 -1.26
C HIS A 196 -5.91 -5.06 -1.15
N VAL A 197 -6.49 -4.14 -1.92
CA VAL A 197 -7.94 -3.88 -1.93
C VAL A 197 -8.75 -5.12 -2.38
N ALA A 198 -8.20 -5.93 -3.30
CA ALA A 198 -8.87 -7.14 -3.79
C ALA A 198 -8.91 -8.27 -2.76
N VAL A 199 -7.94 -8.37 -1.83
CA VAL A 199 -7.83 -9.49 -0.89
C VAL A 199 -8.22 -9.13 0.54
N THR A 200 -8.00 -7.88 0.98
CA THR A 200 -8.19 -7.49 2.39
C THR A 200 -9.60 -7.74 2.87
N THR A 201 -9.77 -8.36 4.04
CA THR A 201 -11.08 -8.55 4.67
C THR A 201 -11.32 -7.59 5.83
N ASN A 202 -10.29 -6.84 6.23
CA ASN A 202 -10.37 -5.87 7.31
C ASN A 202 -10.56 -4.47 6.75
N ASP A 203 -11.47 -3.70 7.34
CA ASP A 203 -11.74 -2.31 6.96
C ASP A 203 -10.74 -1.34 7.62
N SER A 204 -9.45 -1.57 7.33
CA SER A 204 -8.35 -0.71 7.74
C SER A 204 -7.78 0.02 6.53
N ALA A 205 -7.78 1.35 6.60
CA ALA A 205 -7.24 2.20 5.54
C ALA A 205 -5.72 2.39 5.61
N SER A 206 -5.00 1.81 6.57
CA SER A 206 -3.58 2.12 6.82
C SER A 206 -2.69 1.84 5.60
N VAL A 207 -2.80 0.66 4.99
CA VAL A 207 -2.03 0.32 3.78
C VAL A 207 -2.43 1.22 2.62
N LEU A 208 -3.74 1.43 2.43
CA LEU A 208 -4.27 2.25 1.36
C LEU A 208 -3.78 3.71 1.46
N ARG A 209 -3.84 4.29 2.67
CA ARG A 209 -3.36 5.64 2.96
C ARG A 209 -1.89 5.80 2.63
N LEU A 210 -1.04 4.82 2.99
CA LEU A 210 0.39 4.87 2.63
C LEU A 210 0.63 4.98 1.12
N PHE A 211 -0.17 4.29 0.30
CA PHE A 211 -0.07 4.41 -1.17
C PHE A 211 -0.59 5.77 -1.66
N LEU A 212 -1.74 6.21 -1.14
CA LEU A 212 -2.36 7.46 -1.57
C LEU A 212 -1.53 8.70 -1.18
N GLU A 213 -0.81 8.66 -0.06
CA GLU A 213 0.16 9.70 0.35
C GLU A 213 1.39 9.77 -0.56
N ARG A 214 1.54 8.84 -1.52
CA ARG A 214 2.60 8.83 -2.55
C ARG A 214 2.04 9.12 -3.94
N ASP A 215 0.96 9.90 -3.99
CA ASP A 215 0.30 10.36 -5.22
C ASP A 215 -0.18 9.22 -6.15
N ILE A 216 -0.47 8.04 -5.58
CA ILE A 216 -1.15 6.99 -6.34
C ILE A 216 -2.59 7.43 -6.59
N ASP A 217 -3.00 7.35 -7.86
CA ASP A 217 -4.36 7.72 -8.27
C ASP A 217 -5.42 6.86 -7.53
N PRO A 218 -6.30 7.47 -6.72
CA PRO A 218 -7.35 6.75 -6.01
C PRO A 218 -8.41 6.16 -6.94
N ASN A 219 -8.43 6.56 -8.21
CA ASN A 219 -9.36 6.06 -9.24
C ASN A 219 -8.79 4.88 -10.04
N THR A 220 -7.64 4.35 -9.64
CA THR A 220 -7.07 3.13 -10.22
C THR A 220 -8.07 1.97 -10.22
N VAL A 221 -7.92 1.08 -11.21
CA VAL A 221 -8.84 -0.02 -11.46
C VAL A 221 -8.27 -1.35 -10.99
N VAL A 222 -9.14 -2.19 -10.44
CA VAL A 222 -8.90 -3.58 -10.07
C VAL A 222 -9.29 -4.46 -11.24
N ARG A 223 -8.32 -5.20 -11.79
CA ARG A 223 -8.48 -6.11 -12.95
C ARG A 223 -9.04 -5.43 -14.20
N GLY A 224 -8.89 -4.11 -14.33
CA GLY A 224 -9.44 -3.34 -15.45
C GLY A 224 -10.97 -3.18 -15.44
N GLU A 225 -11.67 -3.64 -14.39
CA GLU A 225 -13.14 -3.68 -14.37
C GLU A 225 -13.75 -2.62 -13.46
N ASN A 226 -13.28 -2.56 -12.21
CA ASN A 226 -13.86 -1.80 -11.12
C ASN A 226 -12.83 -0.83 -10.56
N THR A 227 -13.18 0.43 -10.27
CA THR A 227 -12.27 1.30 -9.50
C THR A 227 -12.04 0.73 -8.10
N LEU A 228 -10.95 1.13 -7.41
CA LEU A 228 -10.72 0.75 -6.01
C LEU A 228 -11.96 1.02 -5.15
N LEU A 229 -12.64 2.14 -5.40
CA LEU A 229 -13.83 2.55 -4.65
C LEU A 229 -15.02 1.60 -4.85
N HIS A 230 -15.23 1.08 -6.06
CA HIS A 230 -16.27 0.08 -6.31
C HIS A 230 -16.04 -1.18 -5.47
N VAL A 231 -14.81 -1.68 -5.44
CA VAL A 231 -14.46 -2.90 -4.67
C VAL A 231 -14.61 -2.67 -3.17
N CYS A 232 -14.17 -1.54 -2.64
CA CYS A 232 -14.36 -1.21 -1.22
C CYS A 232 -15.84 -1.14 -0.84
N VAL A 233 -16.67 -0.52 -1.68
CA VAL A 233 -18.11 -0.37 -1.43
C VAL A 233 -18.86 -1.70 -1.50
N ASP A 234 -18.62 -2.50 -2.55
CA ASP A 234 -19.24 -3.82 -2.71
C ASP A 234 -18.96 -4.74 -1.51
N ARG A 235 -17.73 -4.65 -0.97
CA ARG A 235 -17.26 -5.41 0.19
C ARG A 235 -17.56 -4.75 1.54
N LYS A 236 -18.25 -3.60 1.56
CA LYS A 236 -18.60 -2.84 2.77
C LYS A 236 -17.41 -2.37 3.62
N LEU A 237 -16.28 -2.07 2.96
CA LEU A 237 -15.07 -1.51 3.55
C LEU A 237 -15.15 0.02 3.57
N PHE A 238 -15.96 0.58 4.48
CA PHE A 238 -16.31 2.00 4.48
C PHE A 238 -15.19 2.93 4.95
N ASN A 239 -14.30 2.49 5.84
CA ASN A 239 -13.13 3.28 6.22
C ASN A 239 -12.15 3.38 5.04
N MET A 240 -11.95 2.28 4.31
CA MET A 240 -11.15 2.29 3.09
C MET A 240 -11.78 3.13 1.99
N ALA A 241 -13.09 3.00 1.76
CA ALA A 241 -13.84 3.83 0.83
C ALA A 241 -13.77 5.32 1.20
N GLY A 242 -13.85 5.63 2.50
CA GLY A 242 -13.68 6.99 3.03
C GLY A 242 -12.29 7.54 2.73
N CYS A 243 -11.24 6.76 2.99
CA CYS A 243 -9.87 7.13 2.67
C CYS A 243 -9.67 7.41 1.17
N LEU A 244 -10.25 6.58 0.29
CA LEU A 244 -10.21 6.84 -1.16
C LEU A 244 -10.85 8.18 -1.51
N VAL A 245 -12.03 8.46 -0.97
CA VAL A 245 -12.77 9.71 -1.25
C VAL A 245 -12.08 10.93 -0.65
N GLU A 246 -11.44 10.78 0.51
CA GLU A 246 -10.61 11.83 1.13
C GLU A 246 -9.47 12.28 0.21
N PHE A 247 -8.86 11.33 -0.49
CA PHE A 247 -7.78 11.55 -1.47
C PHE A 247 -8.28 11.81 -2.90
N GLY A 248 -9.59 12.01 -3.11
CA GLY A 248 -10.14 12.45 -4.40
C GLY A 248 -10.69 11.33 -5.29
N ALA A 249 -11.01 10.16 -4.75
CA ALA A 249 -11.75 9.15 -5.51
C ALA A 249 -13.11 9.69 -5.98
N ALA A 250 -13.40 9.46 -7.25
CA ALA A 250 -14.60 9.93 -7.89
C ALA A 250 -15.76 8.92 -7.74
N LEU A 251 -16.86 9.35 -7.14
CA LEU A 251 -18.10 8.57 -6.96
C LEU A 251 -18.92 8.43 -8.26
N ASN A 252 -18.63 9.26 -9.25
CA ASN A 252 -19.32 9.30 -10.54
C ASN A 252 -18.54 8.65 -11.69
N LEU A 253 -17.41 7.99 -11.42
CA LEU A 253 -16.79 7.14 -12.42
C LEU A 253 -17.59 5.84 -12.53
N PRO A 254 -18.00 5.45 -13.74
CA PRO A 254 -18.61 4.15 -13.95
C PRO A 254 -17.58 3.03 -14.00
N ASP A 255 -17.95 1.84 -13.55
CA ASP A 255 -17.25 0.60 -13.89
C ASP A 255 -17.39 0.26 -15.38
N THR A 256 -16.74 -0.83 -15.82
CA THR A 256 -16.84 -1.33 -17.20
C THR A 256 -18.26 -1.69 -17.66
N ARG A 257 -19.21 -1.87 -16.75
CA ARG A 257 -20.64 -2.14 -17.04
C ARG A 257 -21.47 -0.87 -17.07
N GLY A 258 -20.88 0.31 -16.80
CA GLY A 258 -21.59 1.58 -16.73
C GLY A 258 -22.25 1.85 -15.37
N ILE A 259 -21.96 1.04 -14.35
CA ILE A 259 -22.53 1.15 -13.00
C ILE A 259 -21.69 2.15 -12.21
N LEU A 260 -22.35 3.11 -11.55
CA LEU A 260 -21.68 4.06 -10.67
C LEU A 260 -21.62 3.48 -9.25
N VAL A 261 -20.62 3.87 -8.47
CA VAL A 261 -20.56 3.58 -7.02
C VAL A 261 -21.85 4.02 -6.31
N THR A 262 -22.42 5.15 -6.73
CA THR A 262 -23.68 5.67 -6.18
C THR A 262 -24.91 4.83 -6.48
N ASP A 263 -24.84 3.90 -7.43
CA ASP A 263 -25.88 2.92 -7.73
C ASP A 263 -25.76 1.65 -6.85
N LEU A 264 -24.56 1.36 -6.35
CA LEU A 264 -24.30 0.24 -5.43
C LEU A 264 -24.66 0.59 -3.97
N LEU A 265 -24.68 1.87 -3.62
CA LEU A 265 -24.89 2.36 -2.25
C LEU A 265 -26.34 2.82 -1.99
N PRO A 266 -27.01 2.30 -0.95
CA PRO A 266 -28.22 2.94 -0.43
C PRO A 266 -27.87 4.32 0.15
N ASP A 267 -28.86 5.22 0.22
CA ASP A 267 -28.67 6.60 0.70
C ASP A 267 -28.03 6.69 2.09
N ARG A 268 -28.32 5.71 2.96
CA ARG A 268 -27.71 5.61 4.31
C ARG A 268 -26.21 5.36 4.24
N ASP A 269 -25.73 4.47 3.37
CA ASP A 269 -24.32 4.07 3.33
C ASP A 269 -23.51 5.08 2.50
N LEU A 270 -24.16 5.72 1.52
CA LEU A 270 -23.58 6.87 0.82
C LEU A 270 -23.18 7.99 1.78
N ALA A 271 -23.90 8.14 2.90
CA ALA A 271 -23.53 9.05 3.98
C ALA A 271 -22.16 8.79 4.58
N ALA A 272 -21.87 7.51 4.81
CA ALA A 272 -20.66 7.08 5.48
C ALA A 272 -19.43 7.39 4.62
N VAL A 273 -19.58 7.39 3.30
CA VAL A 273 -18.49 7.64 2.33
C VAL A 273 -18.38 9.13 1.99
N VAL A 274 -19.49 9.80 1.65
CA VAL A 274 -19.46 11.20 1.18
C VAL A 274 -19.04 12.19 2.27
N LYS A 275 -19.13 11.84 3.56
CA LYS A 275 -18.61 12.70 4.64
C LYS A 275 -17.09 12.93 4.55
N TYR A 276 -16.36 12.06 3.85
CA TYR A 276 -14.92 12.19 3.64
C TYR A 276 -14.58 13.05 2.40
N ALA A 277 -15.57 13.45 1.61
CA ALA A 277 -15.32 14.25 0.39
C ALA A 277 -14.78 15.64 0.77
N SER A 278 -13.50 15.84 0.47
CA SER A 278 -12.77 17.10 0.71
C SER A 278 -12.87 18.06 -0.48
N GLN A 279 -13.11 17.54 -1.68
CA GLN A 279 -13.14 18.29 -2.93
C GLN A 279 -14.41 18.00 -3.76
N PRO A 280 -14.84 18.96 -4.61
CA PRO A 280 -15.94 18.73 -5.52
C PRO A 280 -15.61 17.61 -6.50
N GLN A 281 -16.56 16.70 -6.69
CA GLN A 281 -16.43 15.62 -7.66
C GLN A 281 -16.38 16.19 -9.09
N GLU A 282 -15.42 15.70 -9.89
CA GLU A 282 -15.31 16.06 -11.29
C GLU A 282 -16.54 15.61 -12.09
N TRP A 283 -16.88 16.34 -13.14
CA TRP A 283 -18.08 16.02 -13.92
C TRP A 283 -17.76 15.02 -15.02
N VAL A 284 -18.29 13.81 -14.87
CA VAL A 284 -18.27 12.82 -15.94
C VAL A 284 -19.61 12.07 -15.92
N SER A 285 -20.35 12.15 -17.04
CA SER A 285 -21.41 11.22 -17.52
C SER A 285 -22.61 11.95 -18.15
N LEU A 286 -22.73 11.85 -19.48
CA LEU A 286 -23.97 12.12 -20.23
C LEU A 286 -24.92 10.89 -20.27
N ILE A 287 -24.53 9.78 -19.63
CA ILE A 287 -25.11 8.45 -19.83
C ILE A 287 -26.52 8.36 -19.22
N ARG A 288 -26.80 9.09 -18.13
CA ARG A 288 -28.08 9.00 -17.40
C ARG A 288 -29.20 9.80 -18.10
N LYS A 289 -30.30 9.12 -18.40
CA LYS A 289 -31.52 9.69 -19.02
C LYS A 289 -32.60 10.13 -18.01
N LYS A 290 -32.47 9.75 -16.73
CA LYS A 290 -33.44 10.03 -15.66
C LYS A 290 -32.71 10.56 -14.42
N CYS A 291 -33.41 11.39 -13.64
CA CYS A 291 -32.94 11.88 -12.34
C CYS A 291 -32.75 10.72 -11.37
N MET A 292 -31.60 10.64 -10.71
CA MET A 292 -31.27 9.57 -9.73
C MET A 292 -32.01 9.70 -8.38
N SER A 293 -32.84 10.73 -8.21
CA SER A 293 -33.65 10.94 -7.01
C SER A 293 -35.14 10.77 -7.30
N CYS A 294 -35.72 11.66 -8.11
CA CYS A 294 -37.15 11.64 -8.40
C CYS A 294 -37.51 10.79 -9.62
N THR A 295 -36.56 10.09 -10.24
CA THR A 295 -36.72 9.20 -11.41
C THR A 295 -37.27 9.84 -12.69
N SER A 296 -37.56 11.14 -12.68
CA SER A 296 -38.11 11.87 -13.82
C SER A 296 -37.11 11.92 -14.99
N LYS A 297 -37.60 11.80 -16.24
CA LYS A 297 -36.79 11.85 -17.46
C LYS A 297 -36.22 13.25 -17.71
N PHE A 298 -34.97 13.34 -18.15
CA PHE A 298 -34.35 14.58 -18.59
C PHE A 298 -34.82 14.94 -20.02
N HIS A 299 -35.01 16.24 -20.27
CA HIS A 299 -35.39 16.83 -21.56
C HIS A 299 -35.02 18.33 -21.55
N LEU A 300 -35.37 19.09 -22.60
CA LEU A 300 -34.96 20.49 -22.77
C LEU A 300 -35.26 21.39 -21.55
N PHE A 301 -36.41 21.20 -20.90
CA PHE A 301 -36.85 21.94 -19.72
C PHE A 301 -36.49 21.28 -18.38
N ARG A 302 -35.95 20.05 -18.41
CA ARG A 302 -35.44 19.35 -17.23
C ARG A 302 -34.00 18.94 -17.48
N ARG A 303 -33.10 19.91 -17.28
CA ARG A 303 -31.67 19.76 -17.51
C ARG A 303 -31.01 18.87 -16.45
N ARG A 304 -29.85 18.33 -16.80
CA ARG A 304 -29.02 17.50 -15.93
C ARG A 304 -28.15 18.41 -15.05
N HIS A 305 -28.07 18.08 -13.78
CA HIS A 305 -27.19 18.72 -12.81
C HIS A 305 -26.48 17.64 -11.99
N HIS A 306 -25.17 17.78 -11.78
CA HIS A 306 -24.42 16.90 -10.90
C HIS A 306 -24.44 17.41 -9.46
N CYS A 307 -24.59 16.51 -8.49
CA CYS A 307 -24.23 16.81 -7.12
C CYS A 307 -22.70 16.93 -7.03
N ARG A 308 -22.17 18.06 -6.53
CA ARG A 308 -20.72 18.25 -6.40
C ARG A 308 -20.12 17.45 -5.24
N LEU A 309 -20.94 16.88 -4.35
CA LEU A 309 -20.50 16.02 -3.25
C LEU A 309 -20.43 14.54 -3.64
N CYS A 310 -21.54 14.00 -4.18
CA CYS A 310 -21.63 12.56 -4.48
C CYS A 310 -21.63 12.23 -5.97
N GLY A 311 -21.57 13.23 -6.85
CA GLY A 311 -21.51 13.02 -8.30
C GLY A 311 -22.83 12.64 -8.99
N ARG A 312 -23.90 12.30 -8.25
CA ARG A 312 -25.21 11.89 -8.82
C ARG A 312 -25.77 12.87 -9.85
N VAL A 313 -26.36 12.34 -10.92
CA VAL A 313 -27.05 13.10 -11.99
C VAL A 313 -28.52 13.32 -11.64
N LEU A 314 -28.93 14.57 -11.50
CA LEU A 314 -30.19 14.97 -10.90
C LEU A 314 -30.84 16.14 -11.67
N CYS A 315 -32.13 16.40 -11.43
CA CYS A 315 -32.79 17.60 -11.94
C CYS A 315 -32.54 18.81 -11.02
N GLY A 316 -32.88 20.01 -11.50
CA GLY A 316 -32.72 21.25 -10.74
C GLY A 316 -33.44 21.21 -9.38
N ALA A 317 -34.68 20.73 -9.33
CA ALA A 317 -35.45 20.59 -8.09
C ALA A 317 -34.77 19.69 -7.04
N CYS A 318 -34.10 18.61 -7.48
CA CYS A 318 -33.38 17.68 -6.60
C CYS A 318 -31.98 18.18 -6.20
N THR A 319 -31.51 19.30 -6.77
CA THR A 319 -30.18 19.91 -6.54
C THR A 319 -30.25 21.40 -6.22
N LYS A 320 -31.36 21.89 -5.67
CA LYS A 320 -31.58 23.32 -5.35
C LYS A 320 -30.75 23.87 -4.18
N TYR A 321 -29.94 23.03 -3.57
CA TYR A 321 -29.20 23.35 -2.35
C TYR A 321 -27.75 23.65 -2.68
N LYS A 322 -27.16 24.58 -1.91
CA LYS A 322 -25.72 24.81 -1.90
C LYS A 322 -25.13 24.58 -0.52
N ARG A 323 -23.87 24.17 -0.47
CA ARG A 323 -23.13 23.93 0.78
C ARG A 323 -21.63 24.18 0.58
N SER A 324 -20.95 24.62 1.64
CA SER A 324 -19.49 24.50 1.71
C SER A 324 -19.07 23.03 1.86
N LEU A 325 -17.94 22.68 1.25
CA LEU A 325 -17.33 21.34 1.32
C LEU A 325 -16.44 21.18 2.56
N ASN A 326 -15.65 22.20 2.86
CA ASN A 326 -14.81 22.29 4.05
C ASN A 326 -14.65 23.78 4.43
N ASP A 327 -14.19 24.05 5.65
CA ASP A 327 -14.02 25.42 6.14
C ASP A 327 -12.95 26.21 5.35
N ALA A 328 -12.09 25.51 4.59
CA ALA A 328 -11.06 26.10 3.75
C ALA A 328 -11.58 26.60 2.38
N VAL A 329 -12.65 26.02 1.85
CA VAL A 329 -13.24 26.37 0.55
C VAL A 329 -14.50 27.21 0.78
N ALA A 330 -14.35 28.53 0.73
CA ALA A 330 -15.45 29.47 0.93
C ALA A 330 -16.57 29.37 -0.12
N ALA A 331 -16.31 28.77 -1.28
CA ALA A 331 -17.26 28.66 -2.38
C ALA A 331 -18.34 27.59 -2.11
N LYS A 332 -19.61 28.01 -2.06
CA LYS A 332 -20.74 27.09 -1.90
C LYS A 332 -21.02 26.32 -3.20
N VAL A 333 -21.00 25.00 -3.13
CA VAL A 333 -21.22 24.12 -4.29
C VAL A 333 -22.63 23.53 -4.32
N ARG A 334 -23.14 23.26 -5.53
CA ARG A 334 -24.46 22.64 -5.74
C ARG A 334 -24.48 21.20 -5.24
N VAL A 335 -25.45 20.86 -4.39
CA VAL A 335 -25.56 19.53 -3.77
C VAL A 335 -26.99 18.99 -3.84
N CYS A 336 -27.12 17.67 -3.79
CA CYS A 336 -28.43 17.02 -3.81
C CYS A 336 -29.10 17.04 -2.44
N HIS A 337 -30.43 16.91 -2.44
CA HIS A 337 -31.21 16.82 -1.19
C HIS A 337 -30.70 15.69 -0.26
N VAL A 338 -30.27 14.54 -0.78
CA VAL A 338 -29.70 13.43 0.02
C VAL A 338 -28.44 13.87 0.75
N CYS A 339 -27.47 14.47 0.05
CA CYS A 339 -26.22 14.94 0.68
C CYS A 339 -26.47 16.04 1.71
N VAL A 340 -27.53 16.83 1.55
CA VAL A 340 -27.94 17.84 2.53
C VAL A 340 -28.57 17.21 3.77
N THR A 341 -29.47 16.24 3.63
CA THR A 341 -30.15 15.61 4.77
C THR A 341 -29.21 14.76 5.61
N VAL A 342 -28.33 14.04 4.94
CA VAL A 342 -27.35 13.11 5.53
C VAL A 342 -26.30 13.81 6.39
N THR A 343 -25.91 15.02 6.01
CA THR A 343 -24.87 15.77 6.74
C THR A 343 -25.44 16.65 7.85
N ARG A 344 -26.78 16.86 7.87
CA ARG A 344 -27.51 17.50 8.97
C ARG A 344 -27.60 16.62 10.22
N SER A 345 -27.66 15.29 10.06
CA SER A 345 -27.74 14.34 11.18
C SER A 345 -26.43 14.21 11.98
N GLN A 346 -25.30 14.65 11.43
CA GLN A 346 -24.00 14.71 12.12
C GLN A 346 -23.82 16.01 12.95
N LYS A 347 -24.33 17.14 12.46
CA LYS A 347 -24.23 18.46 13.14
C LYS A 347 -25.12 18.59 14.39
N ALA A 348 -26.20 17.81 14.49
CA ALA A 348 -27.03 17.76 15.71
C ALA A 348 -26.27 17.21 16.94
N LYS A 349 -25.12 16.54 16.73
CA LYS A 349 -24.24 16.07 17.81
C LYS A 349 -23.05 17.01 18.10
N SER A 350 -22.79 18.04 17.29
CA SER A 350 -21.60 18.90 17.42
C SER A 350 -21.88 20.42 17.43
N GLY A 351 -23.13 20.86 17.49
CA GLY A 351 -23.47 22.26 17.86
C GLY A 351 -23.05 23.37 16.88
N SER A 352 -22.69 23.08 15.62
CA SER A 352 -22.32 24.11 14.65
C SER A 352 -23.49 24.47 13.72
N MET A 353 -24.11 25.62 13.96
CA MET A 353 -25.14 26.22 13.09
C MET A 353 -24.49 26.93 11.90
N THR A 354 -25.02 26.67 10.70
CA THR A 354 -24.84 27.32 9.37
C THR A 354 -24.32 26.37 8.27
N ASP A 355 -25.01 26.41 7.11
CA ASP A 355 -24.45 26.89 5.82
C ASP A 355 -25.28 26.50 4.57
N VAL A 356 -26.43 25.83 4.76
CA VAL A 356 -27.31 25.42 3.66
C VAL A 356 -28.19 26.58 3.21
N THR A 357 -27.92 27.13 2.02
CA THR A 357 -28.78 28.12 1.37
C THR A 357 -29.54 27.46 0.22
N THR A 358 -30.84 27.77 0.10
CA THR A 358 -31.64 27.45 -1.08
C THR A 358 -31.54 28.61 -2.07
N GLU A 359 -31.40 28.32 -3.37
CA GLU A 359 -31.66 29.34 -4.40
C GLU A 359 -33.17 29.62 -4.39
N SER A 360 -33.61 30.68 -3.71
CA SER A 360 -34.90 31.32 -3.97
C SER A 360 -34.67 32.40 -5.01
N ASP A 361 -35.36 32.31 -6.13
CA ASP A 361 -35.55 33.46 -7.02
C ASP A 361 -36.32 34.51 -6.21
N ASP A 362 -35.63 35.59 -5.82
CA ASP A 362 -36.26 36.82 -5.32
C ASP A 362 -37.07 37.42 -6.47
N VAL A 363 -38.28 36.90 -6.67
CA VAL A 363 -39.38 37.66 -7.26
C VAL A 363 -40.21 38.14 -6.10
N SER A 364 -40.00 39.40 -5.75
CA SER A 364 -40.84 40.21 -4.91
C SER A 364 -42.32 39.99 -5.25
N ILE A 365 -43.03 39.25 -4.40
CA ILE A 365 -44.48 39.42 -4.29
C ILE A 365 -44.67 40.25 -3.03
N ALA A 366 -44.75 41.55 -3.27
CA ALA A 366 -45.28 42.50 -2.32
C ALA A 366 -46.69 42.05 -1.86
N MET A 367 -46.95 42.32 -0.59
CA MET A 367 -48.24 42.33 0.11
C MET A 367 -49.49 42.24 -0.78
N MET A 368 -50.43 41.38 -0.40
CA MET A 368 -51.79 41.80 0.00
C MET A 368 -52.56 40.64 0.64
N VAL A 369 -52.90 40.88 1.92
CA VAL A 369 -53.95 40.31 2.78
C VAL A 369 -53.97 38.80 3.04
#